data_AF-A0AAN9YEN7-F1
#
_entry.id   AF-A0AAN9YEN7-F1
#
_cell.length_a   1.000
_cell.length_b   1.000
_cell.length_c   1.000
_cell.angle_alpha   90.00
_cell.angle_beta   90.00
_cell.angle_gamma   90.00
#
_symmetry.space_group_name_H-M   'P 1'
#
loop_
_entity.id
_entity.type
_entity.pdbx_description
1 polymer ?
#
loop_
_entity_poly.entity_id
_entity_poly.type
_entity_poly.pdbx_seq_one_letter_code
_entity_poly.pdbx_strand_id
1 'polypeptide(L)'
;PFYGQLANVFGRRNPFFVSLALFLVGSGLAGGAHNASTLIAARVIQGLGSAGLYVLPEIIMCDIVPPRHRGPYLSSLLSTAALGTTVGPIIGGALAQANWRWIFWINLPVVAVGTVCMIVLLEVKYARSQTWRVALSRD
;
A
#
# COMPACT_ATOMS: atom_id res chain seq x y z
N PRO A 1 13.15 -0.25 -5.27
CA PRO A 1 13.73 0.57 -6.35
C PRO A 1 12.68 1.26 -7.25
N PHE A 2 11.80 0.52 -7.95
CA PHE A 2 10.82 1.09 -8.89
C PHE A 2 9.79 2.03 -8.25
N TYR A 3 9.10 1.60 -7.19
CA TYR A 3 8.13 2.44 -6.48
C TYR A 3 8.77 3.68 -5.83
N GLY A 4 10.02 3.58 -5.38
CA GLY A 4 10.78 4.70 -4.82
C GLY A 4 11.13 5.75 -5.88
N GLN A 5 11.48 5.34 -7.10
CA GLN A 5 11.70 6.25 -8.22
C GLN A 5 10.38 6.89 -8.68
N LEU A 6 9.30 6.10 -8.84
CA LEU A 6 7.95 6.62 -9.16
C LEU A 6 7.40 7.59 -8.10
N ALA A 7 7.71 7.36 -6.81
CA ALA A 7 7.35 8.24 -5.70
C ALA A 7 8.12 9.56 -5.70
N ASN A 8 9.38 9.53 -6.11
CA ASN A 8 10.17 10.73 -6.34
C ASN A 8 9.66 11.51 -7.57
N VAL A 9 9.03 10.80 -8.52
CA VAL A 9 8.59 11.38 -9.79
C VAL A 9 7.23 12.06 -9.74
N PHE A 10 6.23 11.36 -9.24
CA PHE A 10 4.84 11.81 -9.34
C PHE A 10 4.34 12.58 -8.11
N GLY A 11 5.22 12.82 -7.12
CA GLY A 11 4.85 13.27 -5.80
C GLY A 11 4.26 12.12 -4.98
N ARG A 12 4.75 11.92 -3.75
CA ARG A 12 4.45 10.78 -2.86
C ARG A 12 2.96 10.39 -2.72
N ARG A 13 2.04 11.33 -2.96
CA ARG A 13 0.59 11.11 -2.93
C ARG A 13 0.09 10.22 -4.07
N ASN A 14 0.51 10.49 -5.31
CA ASN A 14 0.01 9.78 -6.50
C ASN A 14 0.37 8.29 -6.57
N PRO A 15 1.62 7.85 -6.30
CA PRO A 15 1.97 6.44 -6.30
C PRO A 15 1.26 5.68 -5.17
N PHE A 16 0.97 6.33 -4.05
CA PHE A 16 0.17 5.72 -2.99
C PHE A 16 -1.23 5.39 -3.47
N PHE A 17 -1.93 6.36 -4.09
CA PHE A 17 -3.25 6.11 -4.69
C PHE A 17 -3.23 5.08 -5.81
N VAL A 18 -2.18 5.06 -6.66
CA VAL A 18 -2.04 4.06 -7.73
C VAL A 18 -1.85 2.65 -7.16
N SER A 19 -0.98 2.48 -6.16
CA SER A 19 -0.78 1.19 -5.49
C SER A 19 -2.05 0.71 -4.79
N LEU A 20 -2.78 1.64 -4.16
CA LEU A 20 -4.05 1.36 -3.50
C LEU A 20 -5.12 0.93 -4.51
N ALA A 21 -5.22 1.62 -5.65
CA ALA A 21 -6.13 1.27 -6.73
C ALA A 21 -5.80 -0.10 -7.35
N LEU A 22 -4.53 -0.38 -7.61
CA LEU A 22 -4.07 -1.69 -8.11
C LEU A 22 -4.43 -2.81 -7.12
N PHE A 23 -4.22 -2.57 -5.83
CA PHE A 23 -4.56 -3.55 -4.80
C PHE A 23 -6.07 -3.76 -4.66
N LEU A 24 -6.87 -2.69 -4.80
CA LEU A 24 -8.33 -2.75 -4.79
C LEU A 24 -8.88 -3.54 -5.98
N VAL A 25 -8.39 -3.24 -7.19
CA VAL A 25 -8.75 -3.95 -8.43
C VAL A 25 -8.33 -5.42 -8.36
N GLY A 26 -7.11 -5.71 -7.91
CA GLY A 26 -6.62 -7.08 -7.72
C GLY A 26 -7.47 -7.87 -6.71
N SER A 27 -7.89 -7.23 -5.61
CA SER A 27 -8.76 -7.86 -4.61
C SER A 27 -10.16 -8.14 -5.15
N GLY A 28 -10.75 -7.20 -5.91
CA GLY A 28 -12.05 -7.38 -6.56
C GLY A 28 -12.03 -8.51 -7.59
N LEU A 29 -11.00 -8.56 -8.44
CA LEU A 29 -10.81 -9.63 -9.42
C LEU A 29 -10.62 -11.00 -8.77
N ALA A 30 -9.87 -11.07 -7.66
CA ALA A 30 -9.66 -12.31 -6.93
C ALA A 30 -10.94 -12.80 -6.20
N GLY A 31 -11.74 -11.88 -5.65
CA GLY A 31 -13.03 -12.19 -5.02
C GLY A 31 -14.12 -12.61 -6.02
N GLY A 32 -14.00 -12.18 -7.28
CA GLY A 32 -14.86 -12.56 -8.41
C GLY A 32 -14.41 -13.82 -9.17
N ALA A 33 -13.17 -14.26 -8.98
CA ALA A 33 -12.55 -15.31 -9.78
C ALA A 33 -13.35 -16.64 -9.75
N HIS A 34 -13.68 -17.16 -10.92
CA HIS A 34 -14.27 -18.49 -11.11
C HIS A 34 -13.26 -19.51 -11.67
N ASN A 35 -12.12 -19.05 -12.16
CA ASN A 35 -11.08 -19.86 -12.79
C ASN A 35 -9.71 -19.60 -12.15
N ALA A 36 -8.85 -20.63 -12.12
CA ALA A 36 -7.50 -20.53 -11.57
C ALA A 36 -6.63 -19.48 -12.29
N SER A 37 -6.78 -19.35 -13.61
CA SER A 37 -6.08 -18.35 -14.41
C SER A 37 -6.41 -16.91 -14.00
N THR A 38 -7.69 -16.61 -13.77
CA THR A 38 -8.15 -15.30 -13.30
C THR A 38 -7.63 -14.99 -11.90
N LEU A 39 -7.55 -15.99 -11.03
CA LEU A 39 -7.01 -15.86 -9.68
C LEU A 39 -5.51 -15.54 -9.71
N ILE A 40 -4.74 -16.21 -10.57
CA ILE A 40 -3.30 -15.95 -10.73
C ILE A 40 -3.09 -14.52 -11.27
N ALA A 41 -3.82 -14.13 -12.32
CA ALA A 41 -3.72 -12.77 -12.86
C ALA A 41 -4.06 -11.70 -11.81
N ALA A 42 -5.13 -11.93 -11.03
CA ALA A 42 -5.52 -11.04 -9.94
C ALA A 42 -4.43 -10.94 -8.86
N ARG A 43 -3.75 -12.05 -8.53
CA ARG A 43 -2.63 -12.07 -7.57
C ARG A 43 -1.40 -11.33 -8.07
N VAL A 44 -1.10 -11.38 -9.36
CA VAL A 44 -0.01 -10.58 -9.94
C VAL A 44 -0.30 -9.09 -9.77
N ILE A 45 -1.52 -8.65 -10.11
CA ILE A 45 -1.95 -7.25 -9.96
C ILE A 45 -1.96 -6.84 -8.49
N GLN A 46 -2.52 -7.67 -7.61
CA GLN A 46 -2.58 -7.42 -6.18
C GLN A 46 -1.18 -7.34 -5.55
N GLY A 47 -0.26 -8.21 -5.97
CA GLY A 47 1.14 -8.24 -5.50
C GLY A 47 1.91 -6.97 -5.86
N LEU A 48 1.70 -6.44 -7.07
CA LEU A 48 2.25 -5.14 -7.48
C LEU A 48 1.70 -4.01 -6.59
N GLY A 49 0.39 -3.99 -6.35
CA GLY A 49 -0.24 -3.03 -5.44
C GLY A 49 0.33 -3.10 -4.02
N SER A 50 0.45 -4.30 -3.45
CA SER A 50 0.92 -4.51 -2.07
C SER A 50 2.38 -4.11 -1.87
N ALA A 51 3.24 -4.32 -2.88
CA ALA A 51 4.65 -3.91 -2.79
C ALA A 51 4.79 -2.39 -2.63
N GLY A 52 3.95 -1.62 -3.34
CA GLY A 52 3.91 -0.16 -3.16
C GLY A 52 3.36 0.25 -1.80
N LEU A 53 2.29 -0.41 -1.33
CA LEU A 53 1.70 -0.11 -0.02
C LEU A 53 2.62 -0.44 1.15
N TYR A 54 3.55 -1.38 0.99
CA TYR A 54 4.56 -1.68 2.02
C TYR A 54 5.68 -0.65 2.04
N VAL A 55 6.20 -0.27 0.86
CA VAL A 55 7.41 0.58 0.74
C VAL A 55 7.10 2.07 0.89
N LEU A 56 5.96 2.55 0.40
CA LEU A 56 5.61 3.98 0.43
C LEU A 56 5.46 4.55 1.85
N PRO A 57 4.80 3.89 2.82
CA PRO A 57 4.72 4.36 4.21
C PRO A 57 6.07 4.42 4.93
N GLU A 58 6.99 3.51 4.62
CA GLU A 58 8.35 3.54 5.18
C GLU A 58 9.12 4.75 4.65
N ILE A 59 9.03 5.01 3.34
CA ILE A 59 9.65 6.17 2.68
C ILE A 59 9.04 7.48 3.18
N ILE A 60 7.71 7.61 3.07
CA ILE A 60 6.83 8.18 4.10
C ILE A 60 7.48 8.82 5.32
N MET A 61 7.56 7.98 6.34
CA MET A 61 8.11 8.25 7.66
C MET A 61 9.57 8.66 7.63
N CYS A 62 10.40 8.08 6.75
CA CYS A 62 11.81 8.43 6.68
C CYS A 62 12.06 9.90 6.31
N ASP A 63 11.22 10.51 5.47
CA ASP A 63 11.39 11.93 5.11
C ASP A 63 10.76 12.89 6.12
N ILE A 64 9.73 12.47 6.84
CA ILE A 64 9.07 13.31 7.86
C ILE A 64 9.88 13.30 9.17
N VAL A 65 10.46 12.14 9.52
CA VAL A 65 11.09 11.93 10.83
C VAL A 65 12.61 12.12 10.75
N PRO A 66 13.19 13.02 11.58
CA PRO A 66 14.64 13.20 11.67
C PRO A 66 15.36 11.90 12.08
N PRO A 67 16.60 11.64 11.60
CA PRO A 67 17.31 10.37 11.82
C PRO A 67 17.38 9.90 13.28
N ARG A 68 17.50 10.84 14.22
CA ARG A 68 17.56 10.58 15.67
C ARG A 68 16.28 9.97 16.25
N HIS A 69 15.13 10.22 15.65
CA HIS A 69 13.83 9.72 16.13
C HIS A 69 13.30 8.56 15.28
N ARG A 70 13.95 8.19 14.17
CA ARG A 70 13.45 7.14 13.26
C ARG A 70 13.24 5.78 13.91
N GLY A 71 14.07 5.41 14.89
CA GLY A 71 13.99 4.11 15.58
C GLY A 71 12.59 3.82 16.12
N PRO A 72 12.08 4.60 17.10
CA PRO A 72 10.74 4.41 17.66
C PRO A 72 9.60 4.40 16.62
N TYR A 73 9.64 5.30 15.63
CA TYR A 73 8.58 5.37 14.60
C TYR A 73 8.61 4.17 13.65
N LEU A 74 9.78 3.72 13.20
CA LEU A 74 9.91 2.50 12.40
C LEU A 74 9.51 1.27 13.21
N SER A 75 9.88 1.20 14.49
CA SER A 75 9.43 0.13 15.38
C SER A 75 7.90 0.12 15.53
N SER A 76 7.23 1.27 15.55
CA SER A 76 5.76 1.34 15.60
C SER A 76 5.10 0.82 14.32
N LEU A 77 5.69 1.11 13.14
CA LEU A 77 5.25 0.54 11.87
C LEU A 77 5.40 -0.98 11.85
N LEU A 78 6.57 -1.49 12.25
CA LEU A 78 6.84 -2.93 12.30
C LEU A 78 5.97 -3.64 13.35
N SER A 79 5.67 -2.98 14.48
CA SER A 79 4.75 -3.51 15.51
C SER A 79 3.35 -3.66 14.94
N THR A 80 2.88 -2.68 14.17
CA THR A 80 1.58 -2.75 13.49
C THR A 80 1.57 -3.87 12.44
N ALA A 81 2.66 -4.06 11.71
CA ALA A 81 2.81 -5.17 10.76
C ALA A 81 2.79 -6.55 11.48
N ALA A 82 3.45 -6.66 12.64
CA ALA A 82 3.44 -7.87 13.46
C ALA A 82 2.03 -8.19 14.00
N LEU A 83 1.31 -7.16 14.47
CA LEU A 83 -0.09 -7.28 14.88
C LEU A 83 -0.97 -7.74 13.71
N GLY A 84 -0.80 -7.13 12.53
CA GLY A 84 -1.52 -7.53 11.32
C GLY A 84 -1.24 -8.98 10.92
N THR A 85 0.01 -9.44 11.06
CA THR A 85 0.42 -10.81 10.75
C THR A 85 -0.14 -11.82 11.75
N THR A 86 -0.39 -11.39 12.99
CA THR A 86 -0.99 -12.24 14.03
C THR A 86 -2.52 -12.31 13.90
N VAL A 87 -3.16 -11.17 13.66
CA VAL A 87 -4.63 -11.06 13.54
C VAL A 87 -5.13 -11.59 12.18
N GLY A 88 -4.34 -11.41 11.13
CA GLY A 88 -4.68 -11.78 9.76
C GLY A 88 -5.09 -13.24 9.58
N PRO A 89 -4.30 -14.24 10.05
CA PRO A 89 -4.65 -15.65 9.97
C PRO A 89 -5.88 -16.03 10.79
N ILE A 90 -6.10 -15.38 11.94
CA ILE A 90 -7.25 -15.67 12.80
C ILE A 90 -8.54 -15.26 12.09
N ILE A 91 -8.60 -14.03 11.58
CA ILE A 91 -9.75 -13.51 10.84
C ILE A 91 -9.89 -14.25 9.51
N GLY A 92 -8.79 -14.44 8.77
CA GLY A 92 -8.76 -15.12 7.49
C GLY A 92 -9.17 -16.59 7.58
N GLY A 93 -8.77 -17.29 8.64
CA GLY A 93 -9.14 -18.68 8.91
C GLY A 93 -10.62 -18.83 9.23
N ALA A 94 -11.18 -17.95 10.06
CA ALA A 94 -12.62 -17.92 10.34
C ALA A 94 -13.46 -17.67 9.08
N LEU A 95 -13.03 -16.74 8.22
CA LEU A 95 -13.69 -16.44 6.95
C LEU A 95 -13.53 -17.56 5.91
N ALA A 96 -12.37 -18.24 5.90
CA ALA A 96 -12.10 -19.35 5.00
C ALA A 96 -13.07 -20.52 5.19
N GLN A 97 -13.50 -20.77 6.44
CA GLN A 97 -14.44 -21.85 6.74
C GLN A 97 -15.84 -21.61 6.14
N ALA A 98 -16.27 -20.35 6.01
CA ALA A 98 -17.55 -20.02 5.39
C ALA A 98 -17.45 -20.04 3.85
N ASN A 99 -16.50 -19.30 3.29
CA ASN A 99 -16.25 -19.22 1.86
C ASN A 99 -14.90 -18.52 1.64
N TRP A 100 -13.92 -19.21 1.06
CA TRP A 100 -12.56 -18.70 0.81
C TRP A 100 -12.51 -17.36 0.05
N ARG A 101 -13.57 -17.05 -0.71
CA ARG A 101 -13.74 -15.79 -1.46
C ARG A 101 -13.80 -14.58 -0.53
N TRP A 102 -14.33 -14.71 0.69
CA TRP A 102 -14.45 -13.62 1.65
C TRP A 102 -13.11 -13.05 2.10
N ILE A 103 -12.04 -13.83 2.00
CA ILE A 103 -10.67 -13.38 2.27
C ILE A 103 -10.28 -12.24 1.31
N PHE A 104 -10.82 -12.22 0.10
CA PHE A 104 -10.59 -11.14 -0.85
C PHE A 104 -11.56 -9.98 -0.66
N TRP A 105 -12.79 -10.26 -0.25
CA TRP A 105 -13.79 -9.23 0.01
C TRP A 105 -13.46 -8.38 1.23
N ILE A 106 -12.85 -8.95 2.29
CA ILE A 106 -12.43 -8.16 3.47
C ILE A 106 -11.29 -7.19 3.16
N ASN A 107 -10.50 -7.43 2.11
CA ASN A 107 -9.48 -6.50 1.67
C ASN A 107 -10.10 -5.21 1.10
N LEU A 108 -11.27 -5.26 0.46
CA LEU A 108 -11.93 -4.09 -0.11
C LEU A 108 -12.28 -2.99 0.94
N PRO A 109 -12.98 -3.28 2.06
CA PRO A 109 -13.26 -2.27 3.07
C PRO A 109 -12.00 -1.79 3.76
N VAL A 110 -10.99 -2.64 3.98
CA VAL A 110 -9.70 -2.22 4.57
C VAL A 110 -9.00 -1.21 3.67
N VAL A 111 -8.99 -1.47 2.36
CA VAL A 111 -8.36 -0.58 1.38
C VAL A 111 -9.17 0.70 1.21
N ALA A 112 -10.50 0.62 1.24
CA ALA A 112 -11.38 1.78 1.22
C ALA A 112 -11.15 2.67 2.44
N VAL A 113 -11.08 2.10 3.65
CA VAL A 113 -10.76 2.83 4.88
C VAL A 113 -9.35 3.44 4.79
N GLY A 114 -8.35 2.71 4.28
CA GLY A 114 -7.01 3.26 4.03
C GLY A 114 -7.01 4.44 3.06
N THR A 115 -7.85 4.38 2.03
CA THR A 115 -8.03 5.44 1.04
C THR A 115 -8.66 6.68 1.70
N VAL A 116 -9.73 6.48 2.47
CA VAL A 116 -10.43 7.56 3.18
C VAL A 116 -9.52 8.18 4.23
N CYS A 117 -8.81 7.39 5.03
CA CYS A 117 -7.82 7.90 5.98
C CYS A 117 -6.74 8.72 5.29
N MET A 118 -6.23 8.31 4.13
CA MET A 118 -5.28 9.12 3.36
C MET A 118 -5.90 10.39 2.79
N ILE A 119 -7.17 10.38 2.39
CA ILE A 119 -7.84 11.59 1.89
C ILE A 119 -8.07 12.59 3.03
N VAL A 120 -8.49 12.10 4.21
CA VAL A 120 -8.89 12.92 5.37
C VAL A 120 -7.68 13.39 6.19
N LEU A 121 -6.69 12.53 6.44
CA LEU A 121 -5.53 12.86 7.29
C LEU A 121 -4.43 13.58 6.50
N LEU A 122 -4.39 13.44 5.17
CA LEU A 122 -3.35 14.02 4.32
C LEU A 122 -3.82 15.35 3.68
N GLU A 123 -4.30 16.30 4.48
CA GLU A 123 -4.37 17.73 4.12
C GLU A 123 -3.00 18.45 4.30
N VAL A 124 -1.89 17.73 4.10
CA VAL A 124 -0.56 18.33 4.24
C VAL A 124 -0.25 19.16 3.00
N LYS A 125 -0.24 20.49 3.20
CA LYS A 125 0.20 21.51 2.24
C LYS A 125 1.41 21.04 1.44
N TYR A 126 1.18 20.95 0.14
CA TYR A 126 2.08 20.45 -0.86
C TYR A 126 3.25 21.43 -1.07
N ALA A 127 4.41 21.18 -0.45
CA ALA A 127 5.65 21.85 -0.85
C ALA A 127 6.18 21.15 -2.13
N ARG A 128 5.72 21.65 -3.27
CA ARG A 128 6.21 21.28 -4.61
C ARG A 128 7.72 21.52 -4.69
N SER A 129 8.50 20.45 -4.86
CA SER A 129 9.95 20.53 -5.09
C SER A 129 10.40 19.16 -5.66
N GLN A 130 10.93 18.98 -6.86
CA GLN A 130 11.44 19.86 -7.92
C GLN A 130 11.24 19.18 -9.28
N THR A 131 11.12 20.00 -10.32
CA THR A 131 10.89 19.67 -11.73
C THR A 131 11.92 18.68 -12.31
N TRP A 132 11.44 17.69 -13.07
CA TRP A 132 12.13 16.71 -13.95
C TRP A 132 13.43 17.19 -14.61
N ARG A 133 13.48 18.47 -14.98
CA ARG A 133 14.61 19.08 -15.68
C ARG A 133 15.86 19.27 -14.81
N VAL A 134 15.73 19.28 -13.48
CA VAL A 134 16.85 19.54 -12.55
C VAL A 134 17.54 18.24 -12.11
N ALA A 135 16.83 17.10 -12.12
CA ALA A 135 17.42 15.80 -11.79
C ALA A 135 18.27 15.23 -12.94
N LEU A 136 17.90 15.52 -14.19
CA LEU A 136 18.64 15.11 -15.40
C LEU A 136 19.77 16.07 -15.79
N SER A 137 19.90 17.23 -15.13
CA SER A 137 20.99 18.19 -15.39
C SER A 137 22.17 18.02 -14.43
N ARG A 138 22.19 16.95 -13.64
CA ARG A 138 23.19 16.67 -12.61
C ARG A 138 24.04 15.42 -12.90
N ASP A 139 23.99 14.95 -14.14
CA ASP A 139 24.88 13.97 -14.74
C ASP A 139 25.79 14.66 -15.77
#